data_AF-A0A7W3ZC22-F1
#
_entry.id   AF-A0A7W3ZC22-F1
#
_cell.length_a   1.000
_cell.length_b   1.000
_cell.length_c   1.000
_cell.angle_alpha   90.00
_cell.angle_beta   90.00
_cell.angle_gamma   90.00
#
_symmetry.space_group_name_H-M   'P 1'
#
loop_
_entity.id
_entity.type
_entity.pdbx_description
1 polymer ?
#
loop_
_entity_poly.entity_id
_entity_poly.type
_entity_poly.pdbx_seq_one_letter_code
_entity_poly.pdbx_strand_id
1 'polypeptide(L)'
;MSTDASRRELARFLRSRRERIAPSEVGLPPGTRRRIPGLRREEVAVLAGVSPTWYTYLEQGRGIQPSREVLDSLARVLRLSEDERRYIHRLSLGAVVHAAALDAEVPAEVLVGQIVAMFEESPYPVYAGDNYGDLLAWNPAACEWYEDWGALPKEERNILRWMLVSPVARTRLTDWESDTRDAVARWRSEMSQHPNDPRQQAQVAEFARLSPEFRAWWGQHRVVEHRSRIRRLRHDRMGARALRITVVHTPEIVPVGVVLHLPLDSH
;
A
#
# COMPACT_ATOMS: atom_id res chain seq x y z
N MET A 1 -17.92 0.68 7.36
CA MET A 1 -19.28 0.84 6.80
C MET A 1 -19.48 2.28 6.38
N SER A 2 -20.03 2.54 5.19
CA SER A 2 -20.30 3.91 4.70
C SER A 2 -21.40 4.57 5.54
N THR A 3 -21.14 5.79 6.02
CA THR A 3 -22.13 6.54 6.80
C THR A 3 -23.25 7.08 5.89
N ASP A 4 -24.40 7.42 6.47
CA ASP A 4 -25.49 8.03 5.71
C ASP A 4 -25.09 9.38 5.07
N ALA A 5 -24.19 10.11 5.72
CA ALA A 5 -23.57 11.32 5.16
C ALA A 5 -22.67 10.99 3.95
N SER A 6 -21.82 9.97 4.05
CA SER A 6 -20.96 9.52 2.96
C SER A 6 -21.76 9.05 1.74
N ARG A 7 -22.89 8.36 1.95
CA ARG A 7 -23.80 7.93 0.87
C ARG A 7 -24.45 9.12 0.15
N ARG A 8 -24.91 10.13 0.89
CA ARG A 8 -25.45 11.36 0.28
C ARG A 8 -24.41 12.14 -0.50
N GLU A 9 -23.18 12.19 0.03
CA GLU A 9 -22.07 12.85 -0.67
C GLU A 9 -21.74 12.13 -1.98
N LEU A 10 -21.63 10.80 -1.95
CA LEU A 10 -21.39 9.98 -3.12
C LEU A 10 -22.47 10.20 -4.19
N ALA A 11 -23.73 10.23 -3.77
CA ALA A 11 -24.87 10.50 -4.64
C ALA A 11 -24.78 11.88 -5.31
N ARG A 12 -24.44 12.93 -4.55
CA ARG A 12 -24.29 14.30 -5.07
C ARG A 12 -23.12 14.38 -6.04
N PHE A 13 -21.99 13.77 -5.69
CA PHE A 13 -20.78 13.76 -6.51
C PHE A 13 -21.03 13.05 -7.85
N LEU A 14 -21.59 11.83 -7.84
CA LEU A 14 -21.87 11.08 -9.07
C LEU A 14 -22.86 11.82 -9.97
N ARG A 15 -23.89 12.45 -9.38
CA ARG A 15 -24.84 13.28 -10.14
C ARG A 15 -24.14 14.44 -10.84
N SER A 16 -23.28 15.17 -10.13
CA SER A 16 -22.50 16.28 -10.68
C SER A 16 -21.63 15.84 -11.86
N ARG A 17 -20.96 14.68 -11.75
CA ARG A 17 -20.12 14.13 -12.83
C ARG A 17 -20.94 13.68 -14.03
N ARG A 18 -22.05 12.98 -13.81
CA ARG A 18 -22.99 12.57 -14.87
C ARG A 18 -23.52 13.77 -15.66
N GLU A 19 -23.86 14.86 -14.97
CA GLU A 19 -24.45 16.04 -15.60
C GLU A 19 -23.44 16.87 -16.41
N ARG A 20 -22.14 16.70 -16.17
CA ARG A 20 -21.07 17.39 -16.90
C ARG A 20 -20.55 16.65 -18.14
N ILE A 21 -20.56 15.32 -18.14
CA ILE A 21 -20.00 14.52 -19.24
C ILE A 21 -20.97 14.46 -20.42
N ALA A 22 -20.49 14.82 -21.62
CA ALA A 22 -21.29 14.80 -22.82
C ALA A 22 -21.44 13.38 -23.37
N PRO A 23 -22.60 13.04 -23.98
CA PRO A 23 -22.83 11.72 -24.56
C PRO A 23 -21.77 11.29 -25.59
N SER A 24 -21.30 12.25 -26.40
CA SER A 24 -20.27 12.01 -27.41
C SER A 24 -18.93 11.60 -26.81
N GLU A 25 -18.61 12.02 -25.58
CA GLU A 25 -17.36 11.65 -24.91
C GLU A 25 -17.32 10.18 -24.48
N VAL A 26 -18.48 9.52 -24.45
CA VAL A 26 -18.61 8.08 -24.16
C VAL A 26 -19.13 7.29 -25.37
N GLY A 27 -19.02 7.87 -26.57
CA GLY A 27 -19.39 7.21 -27.83
C GLY A 27 -20.89 7.11 -28.09
N LEU A 28 -21.72 7.85 -27.35
CA LEU A 28 -23.16 7.91 -27.58
C LEU A 28 -23.52 9.06 -28.54
N PRO A 29 -24.52 8.89 -29.41
CA PRO A 29 -24.94 9.95 -30.32
C PRO A 29 -25.54 11.13 -29.55
N PRO A 30 -25.26 12.38 -29.96
CA PRO A 30 -25.93 13.56 -29.45
C PRO A 30 -27.40 13.53 -29.92
N GLY A 31 -28.26 12.87 -29.14
CA GLY A 31 -29.67 12.71 -29.47
C GLY A 31 -30.38 14.05 -29.79
N THR A 32 -31.31 14.02 -30.73
CA THR A 32 -31.89 15.19 -31.43
C THR A 32 -32.78 16.11 -30.58
N ARG A 33 -33.07 15.81 -29.32
CA ARG A 33 -33.81 16.65 -28.35
C ARG A 33 -33.51 16.19 -26.91
N ARG A 34 -32.39 16.63 -26.33
CA ARG A 34 -32.03 16.32 -24.93
C ARG A 34 -32.38 17.51 -24.02
N ARG A 35 -33.09 17.21 -22.92
CA ARG A 35 -33.46 18.18 -21.86
C ARG A 35 -32.33 18.43 -20.86
N ILE A 36 -31.35 17.53 -20.79
CA ILE A 36 -30.17 17.60 -19.91
C ILE A 36 -28.94 17.47 -20.82
N PRO A 37 -27.94 18.37 -20.69
CA PRO A 37 -26.75 18.36 -21.54
C PRO A 37 -25.86 17.13 -21.31
N GLY A 38 -25.79 16.63 -20.07
CA GLY A 38 -25.01 15.44 -19.70
C GLY A 38 -25.71 14.11 -19.93
N LEU A 39 -25.12 13.04 -19.40
CA LEU A 39 -25.65 11.68 -19.50
C LEU A 39 -26.95 11.49 -18.69
N ARG A 40 -27.84 10.65 -19.19
CA ARG A 40 -29.01 10.14 -18.47
C ARG A 40 -28.60 9.02 -17.51
N ARG A 41 -29.41 8.79 -16.48
CA ARG A 41 -29.20 7.68 -15.53
C ARG A 41 -29.12 6.32 -16.22
N GLU A 42 -30.02 6.10 -17.19
CA GLU A 42 -30.07 4.86 -17.97
C GLU A 42 -28.81 4.67 -18.81
N GLU A 43 -28.27 5.74 -19.41
CA GLU A 43 -27.04 5.69 -20.20
C GLU A 43 -25.84 5.29 -19.34
N VAL A 44 -25.69 5.91 -18.15
CA VAL A 44 -24.63 5.52 -17.21
C VAL A 44 -24.81 4.08 -16.74
N ALA A 45 -26.04 3.68 -16.40
CA ALA A 45 -26.33 2.33 -15.92
C ALA A 45 -25.94 1.27 -16.95
N VAL A 46 -26.34 1.45 -18.21
CA VAL A 46 -25.98 0.55 -19.33
C VAL A 46 -24.46 0.49 -19.51
N LEU A 47 -23.78 1.64 -19.61
CA LEU A 47 -22.33 1.69 -19.82
C LEU A 47 -21.52 1.10 -18.64
N ALA A 48 -22.07 1.21 -17.43
CA ALA A 48 -21.45 0.70 -16.21
C ALA A 48 -21.79 -0.77 -15.92
N GLY A 49 -22.72 -1.37 -16.66
CA GLY A 49 -23.15 -2.76 -16.47
C GLY A 49 -24.05 -2.98 -15.25
N VAL A 50 -24.81 -1.97 -14.84
CA VAL A 50 -25.74 -2.03 -13.69
C VAL A 50 -27.17 -1.73 -14.13
N SER A 51 -28.18 -2.10 -13.32
CA SER A 51 -29.56 -1.78 -13.67
C SER A 51 -29.85 -0.27 -13.50
N PRO A 52 -30.71 0.34 -14.35
CA PRO A 52 -31.11 1.74 -14.21
C PRO A 52 -31.73 2.08 -12.85
N THR A 53 -32.51 1.15 -12.29
CA THR A 53 -33.11 1.28 -10.96
C THR A 53 -32.04 1.34 -9.88
N TRP A 54 -31.02 0.47 -9.96
CA TRP A 54 -29.92 0.44 -9.00
C TRP A 54 -29.11 1.73 -9.04
N TYR A 55 -28.76 2.22 -10.23
CA TYR A 55 -28.06 3.51 -10.37
C TYR A 55 -28.90 4.70 -9.88
N THR A 56 -30.22 4.66 -10.07
CA THR A 56 -31.13 5.66 -9.51
C THR A 56 -31.11 5.67 -7.98
N TYR A 57 -31.07 4.50 -7.34
CA TYR A 57 -30.94 4.40 -5.89
C TYR A 57 -29.59 4.90 -5.38
N LEU A 58 -28.52 4.69 -6.16
CA LEU A 58 -27.21 5.24 -5.86
C LEU A 58 -27.24 6.76 -5.84
N GLU A 59 -27.78 7.40 -6.88
CA GLU A 59 -27.92 8.86 -6.96
C GLU A 59 -28.96 9.47 -5.99
N GLN A 60 -29.76 8.63 -5.33
CA GLN A 60 -30.66 9.04 -4.24
C GLN A 60 -30.01 8.90 -2.86
N GLY A 61 -28.81 8.33 -2.77
CA GLY A 61 -28.13 8.07 -1.49
C GLY A 61 -28.81 6.98 -0.65
N ARG A 62 -29.60 6.10 -1.27
CA ARG A 62 -30.24 4.98 -0.56
C ARG A 62 -29.18 4.04 0.03
N GLY A 63 -29.57 3.20 0.98
CA GLY A 63 -28.71 2.24 1.67
C GLY A 63 -28.28 1.06 0.79
N ILE A 64 -27.71 1.33 -0.38
CA ILE A 64 -27.06 0.36 -1.24
C ILE A 64 -25.54 0.54 -1.14
N GLN A 65 -24.80 -0.55 -1.24
CA GLN A 65 -23.35 -0.54 -1.14
C GLN A 65 -22.75 -1.02 -2.48
N PRO A 66 -22.22 -0.11 -3.31
CA PRO A 66 -21.49 -0.50 -4.52
C PRO A 66 -20.32 -1.41 -4.17
N SER A 67 -20.10 -2.45 -4.99
CA SER A 67 -18.82 -3.17 -4.97
C SER A 67 -17.72 -2.30 -5.57
N ARG A 68 -16.46 -2.69 -5.35
CA ARG A 68 -15.30 -2.03 -5.96
C ARG A 68 -15.40 -2.01 -7.49
N GLU A 69 -15.79 -3.13 -8.09
CA GLU A 69 -15.89 -3.29 -9.54
C GLU A 69 -16.93 -2.33 -10.12
N VAL A 70 -18.05 -2.13 -9.40
CA VAL A 70 -19.07 -1.15 -9.79
C VAL A 70 -18.53 0.27 -9.70
N LEU A 71 -17.79 0.63 -8.64
CA LEU A 71 -17.15 1.95 -8.53
C LEU A 71 -16.13 2.20 -9.63
N ASP A 72 -15.30 1.20 -9.95
CA ASP A 72 -14.30 1.28 -11.01
C ASP A 72 -14.96 1.41 -12.40
N SER A 73 -16.05 0.68 -12.62
CA SER A 73 -16.85 0.81 -13.85
C SER A 73 -17.47 2.21 -13.96
N LEU A 74 -18.04 2.73 -12.86
CA LEU A 74 -18.57 4.10 -12.81
C LEU A 74 -17.49 5.16 -13.04
N ALA A 75 -16.30 4.98 -12.45
CA ALA A 75 -15.17 5.89 -12.66
C ALA A 75 -14.77 5.95 -14.13
N ARG A 76 -14.66 4.79 -14.80
CA ARG A 76 -14.37 4.70 -16.24
C ARG A 76 -15.45 5.36 -17.09
N VAL A 77 -16.73 5.07 -16.82
CA VAL A 77 -17.86 5.61 -17.61
C VAL A 77 -18.00 7.12 -17.46
N LEU A 78 -17.82 7.63 -16.25
CA LEU A 78 -17.89 9.06 -15.95
C LEU A 78 -16.57 9.79 -16.21
N ARG A 79 -15.55 9.08 -16.75
CA ARG A 79 -14.20 9.58 -17.02
C ARG A 79 -13.60 10.35 -15.83
N LEU A 80 -13.78 9.80 -14.64
CA LEU A 80 -13.24 10.38 -13.41
C LEU A 80 -11.71 10.37 -13.44
N SER A 81 -11.10 11.42 -12.88
CA SER A 81 -9.65 11.38 -12.60
C SER A 81 -9.34 10.33 -11.52
N GLU A 82 -8.06 9.97 -11.37
CA GLU A 82 -7.66 9.04 -10.29
C GLU A 82 -8.01 9.60 -8.90
N ASP A 83 -7.88 10.91 -8.69
CA ASP A 83 -8.30 11.56 -7.43
C ASP A 83 -9.80 11.40 -7.16
N GLU A 84 -10.62 11.53 -8.20
CA GLU A 84 -12.07 11.40 -8.13
C GLU A 84 -12.50 9.95 -7.93
N ARG A 85 -11.80 9.01 -8.58
CA ARG A 85 -11.95 7.57 -8.35
C ARG A 85 -11.63 7.22 -6.89
N ARG A 86 -10.51 7.70 -6.37
CA ARG A 86 -10.12 7.55 -4.96
C ARG A 86 -11.17 8.14 -4.01
N TYR A 87 -11.73 9.28 -4.38
CA TYR A 87 -12.78 9.95 -3.61
C TYR A 87 -14.04 9.08 -3.50
N ILE A 88 -14.57 8.53 -4.60
CA ILE A 88 -15.76 7.66 -4.53
C ILE A 88 -15.50 6.35 -3.78
N HIS A 89 -14.28 5.80 -3.86
CA HIS A 89 -13.85 4.65 -3.06
C HIS A 89 -13.85 4.97 -1.57
N ARG A 90 -13.26 6.10 -1.15
CA ARG A 90 -13.30 6.53 0.26
C ARG A 90 -14.72 6.71 0.78
N LEU A 91 -15.61 7.31 0.00
CA LEU A 91 -17.01 7.51 0.40
C LEU A 91 -17.80 6.20 0.54
N SER A 92 -17.54 5.23 -0.34
CA SER A 92 -18.30 3.97 -0.39
C SER A 92 -17.70 2.87 0.50
N LEU A 93 -16.38 2.69 0.44
CA LEU A 93 -15.66 1.59 1.07
C LEU A 93 -14.96 2.00 2.38
N GLY A 94 -14.83 3.31 2.63
CA GLY A 94 -14.10 3.85 3.79
C GLY A 94 -12.57 3.90 3.60
N ALA A 95 -12.06 3.33 2.49
CA ALA A 95 -10.66 3.32 2.13
C ALA A 95 -10.53 3.32 0.60
N VAL A 96 -9.34 3.63 0.09
CA VAL A 96 -9.00 3.37 -1.31
C VAL A 96 -8.45 1.95 -1.40
N VAL A 97 -9.10 1.09 -2.18
CA VAL A 97 -8.74 -0.33 -2.29
C VAL A 97 -8.01 -0.57 -3.62
N HIS A 98 -6.74 -1.01 -3.55
CA HIS A 98 -5.80 -1.12 -4.68
C HIS A 98 -5.66 0.19 -5.48
N ALA A 99 -5.29 1.25 -4.78
CA ALA A 99 -5.03 2.53 -5.43
C ALA A 99 -3.88 2.39 -6.45
N ALA A 100 -4.06 2.88 -7.67
CA ALA A 100 -2.92 3.04 -8.58
C ALA A 100 -1.96 4.07 -7.96
N ALA A 101 -0.64 3.90 -8.09
CA ALA A 101 0.30 4.94 -7.67
C ALA A 101 -0.12 6.28 -8.30
N LEU A 102 -0.08 7.37 -7.53
CA LEU A 102 -0.35 8.69 -8.08
C LEU A 102 0.79 9.07 -9.01
N ASP A 103 0.49 9.88 -10.03
CA ASP A 103 1.51 10.47 -10.88
C ASP A 103 2.50 11.23 -9.99
N ALA A 104 3.75 10.80 -10.00
CA ALA A 104 4.83 11.42 -9.26
C ALA A 104 5.78 12.08 -10.25
N GLU A 105 6.18 13.32 -9.98
CA GLU A 105 7.20 14.03 -10.75
C GLU A 105 8.55 13.31 -10.69
N VAL A 106 8.81 12.61 -9.58
CA VAL A 106 10.05 11.89 -9.30
C VAL A 106 9.72 10.42 -9.05
N PRO A 107 10.45 9.46 -9.68
CA PRO A 107 10.29 8.04 -9.37
C PRO A 107 10.48 7.75 -7.88
N ALA A 108 9.64 6.88 -7.31
CA ALA A 108 9.67 6.57 -5.87
C ALA A 108 11.06 6.16 -5.37
N GLU A 109 11.80 5.34 -6.13
CA GLU A 109 13.17 4.90 -5.80
C GLU A 109 14.14 6.09 -5.66
N VAL A 110 14.05 7.08 -6.54
CA VAL A 110 14.90 8.27 -6.51
C VAL A 110 14.56 9.13 -5.28
N LEU A 111 13.27 9.35 -5.03
CA LEU A 111 12.81 10.16 -3.90
C LEU A 111 13.21 9.55 -2.57
N VAL A 112 13.05 8.24 -2.38
CA VAL A 112 13.48 7.60 -1.13
C VAL A 112 15.00 7.59 -0.97
N GLY A 113 15.75 7.49 -2.07
CA GLY A 113 17.21 7.68 -2.05
C GLY A 113 17.60 9.06 -1.53
N GLN A 114 16.94 10.11 -2.01
CA GLN A 114 17.15 11.48 -1.54
C GLN A 114 16.81 11.65 -0.06
N ILE A 115 15.67 11.09 0.39
CA ILE A 115 15.26 11.15 1.80
C ILE A 115 16.28 10.44 2.69
N VAL A 116 16.70 9.23 2.31
CA VAL A 116 17.69 8.47 3.08
C VAL A 116 19.03 9.21 3.15
N ALA A 117 19.47 9.83 2.05
CA ALA A 117 20.70 10.62 2.01
C ALA A 117 20.69 11.83 2.96
N MET A 118 19.52 12.35 3.36
CA MET A 118 19.44 13.38 4.41
C MET A 118 19.90 12.88 5.79
N PHE A 119 19.98 11.57 5.99
CA PHE A 119 20.40 10.91 7.23
C PHE A 119 21.79 10.26 7.11
N GLU A 120 22.64 10.72 6.17
CA GLU A 120 23.98 10.17 5.93
C GLU A 120 24.84 10.15 7.20
N GLU A 121 24.81 11.23 7.99
CA GLU A 121 25.59 11.38 9.23
C GLU A 121 24.87 10.85 10.49
N SER A 122 23.65 10.33 10.34
CA SER A 122 22.88 9.82 11.49
C SER A 122 23.54 8.56 12.07
N PRO A 123 23.72 8.45 13.40
CA PRO A 123 24.22 7.23 14.03
C PRO A 123 23.17 6.11 14.10
N TYR A 124 21.93 6.40 13.70
CA TYR A 124 20.82 5.45 13.71
C TYR A 124 20.38 5.08 12.30
N PRO A 125 19.95 3.81 12.13
CA PRO A 125 19.73 3.27 10.80
C PRO A 125 18.46 3.83 10.17
N VAL A 126 18.59 4.25 8.91
CA VAL A 126 17.50 4.69 8.04
C VAL A 126 17.63 3.94 6.73
N TYR A 127 16.54 3.30 6.29
CA TYR A 127 16.51 2.63 4.99
C TYR A 127 15.13 2.75 4.36
N ALA A 128 15.06 2.48 3.06
CA ALA A 128 13.83 2.41 2.30
C ALA A 128 13.66 1.03 1.68
N GLY A 129 12.43 0.54 1.64
CA GLY A 129 12.11 -0.72 0.98
C GLY A 129 10.69 -0.77 0.44
N ASP A 130 10.47 -1.68 -0.51
CA ASP A 130 9.16 -1.91 -1.12
C ASP A 130 8.29 -2.89 -0.30
N ASN A 131 7.07 -3.14 -0.77
CA ASN A 131 6.12 -4.08 -0.17
C ASN A 131 6.53 -5.56 -0.29
N TYR A 132 7.53 -5.89 -1.09
CA TYR A 132 8.13 -7.22 -1.16
C TYR A 132 9.26 -7.39 -0.13
N GLY A 133 9.64 -6.29 0.53
CA GLY A 133 10.75 -6.22 1.48
C GLY A 133 12.10 -5.97 0.82
N ASP A 134 12.14 -5.65 -0.47
CA ASP A 134 13.39 -5.35 -1.18
C ASP A 134 13.91 -3.99 -0.72
N LEU A 135 15.21 -3.92 -0.49
CA LEU A 135 15.91 -2.73 0.00
C LEU A 135 16.30 -1.85 -1.18
N LEU A 136 15.84 -0.60 -1.16
CA LEU A 136 16.02 0.36 -2.27
C LEU A 136 17.10 1.40 -1.96
N ALA A 137 17.21 1.82 -0.70
CA ALA A 137 18.20 2.78 -0.23
C ALA A 137 18.46 2.57 1.27
N TRP A 138 19.65 2.92 1.75
CA TRP A 138 20.02 2.85 3.16
C TRP A 138 21.16 3.80 3.48
N ASN A 139 21.21 4.30 4.71
CA ASN A 139 22.32 5.13 5.18
C ASN A 139 23.46 4.25 5.74
N PRO A 140 24.68 4.78 5.96
CA PRO A 140 25.80 4.01 6.50
C PRO A 140 25.49 3.31 7.83
N ALA A 141 24.75 3.96 8.73
CA ALA A 141 24.35 3.36 10.00
C ALA A 141 23.47 2.11 9.81
N ALA A 142 22.66 2.00 8.75
CA ALA A 142 21.95 0.77 8.44
C ALA A 142 22.90 -0.42 8.29
N CYS A 143 24.03 -0.24 7.60
CA CYS A 143 25.03 -1.29 7.46
C CYS A 143 25.68 -1.67 8.80
N GLU A 144 25.93 -0.70 9.68
CA GLU A 144 26.52 -0.96 11.00
C GLU A 144 25.57 -1.70 11.96
N TRP A 145 24.28 -1.37 11.92
CA TRP A 145 23.26 -1.96 12.79
C TRP A 145 22.67 -3.27 12.27
N TYR A 146 22.67 -3.48 10.95
CA TYR A 146 22.14 -4.66 10.29
C TYR A 146 23.26 -5.47 9.62
N GLU A 147 23.53 -5.21 8.35
CA GLU A 147 24.55 -5.88 7.56
C GLU A 147 24.92 -4.97 6.39
N ASP A 148 26.13 -5.13 5.85
CA ASP A 148 26.53 -4.41 4.63
C ASP A 148 25.75 -4.93 3.42
N TRP A 149 24.56 -4.36 3.20
CA TRP A 149 23.70 -4.69 2.08
C TRP A 149 24.30 -4.30 0.72
N GLY A 150 25.27 -3.37 0.71
CA GLY A 150 26.02 -3.00 -0.49
C GLY A 150 26.89 -4.13 -1.02
N ALA A 151 27.42 -4.97 -0.13
CA ALA A 151 28.22 -6.16 -0.46
C ALA A 151 27.38 -7.35 -0.96
N LEU A 152 26.06 -7.34 -0.75
CA LEU A 152 25.17 -8.40 -1.21
C LEU A 152 24.78 -8.22 -2.69
N PRO A 153 24.60 -9.32 -3.45
CA PRO A 153 23.94 -9.27 -4.76
C PRO A 153 22.58 -8.60 -4.68
N LYS A 154 22.17 -7.88 -5.73
CA LYS A 154 20.94 -7.06 -5.71
C LYS A 154 19.71 -7.90 -5.36
N GLU A 155 19.65 -9.12 -5.85
CA GLU A 155 18.56 -10.07 -5.68
C GLU A 155 18.44 -10.58 -4.24
N GLU A 156 19.49 -10.42 -3.44
CA GLU A 156 19.53 -10.85 -2.04
C GLU A 156 19.26 -9.71 -1.05
N ARG A 157 19.13 -8.47 -1.55
CA ARG A 157 18.87 -7.27 -0.74
C ARG A 157 17.40 -7.18 -0.36
N ASN A 158 16.98 -8.07 0.53
CA ASN A 158 15.62 -8.14 1.04
C ASN A 158 15.63 -8.28 2.57
N ILE A 159 14.92 -7.42 3.28
CA ILE A 159 14.94 -7.39 4.74
C ILE A 159 14.35 -8.65 5.36
N LEU A 160 13.30 -9.22 4.77
CA LEU A 160 12.67 -10.43 5.29
C LEU A 160 13.57 -11.65 5.03
N ARG A 161 14.17 -11.74 3.85
CA ARG A 161 15.21 -12.73 3.53
C ARG A 161 16.36 -12.65 4.52
N TRP A 162 16.87 -11.44 4.77
CA TRP A 162 17.95 -11.21 5.72
C TRP A 162 17.58 -11.74 7.11
N MET A 163 16.40 -11.37 7.62
CA MET A 163 15.91 -11.85 8.92
C MET A 163 15.79 -13.39 8.98
N LEU A 164 15.42 -14.03 7.88
CA LEU A 164 15.19 -15.49 7.84
C LEU A 164 16.45 -16.32 7.62
N VAL A 165 17.41 -15.81 6.85
CA VAL A 165 18.51 -16.62 6.29
C VAL A 165 19.88 -16.17 6.78
N SER A 166 20.10 -14.87 6.99
CA SER A 166 21.43 -14.36 7.37
C SER A 166 21.79 -14.78 8.79
N PRO A 167 22.96 -15.42 9.01
CA PRO A 167 23.49 -15.64 10.35
C PRO A 167 23.70 -14.33 11.13
N VAL A 168 24.00 -13.23 10.43
CA VAL A 168 24.17 -11.90 11.02
C VAL A 168 22.87 -11.40 11.63
N ALA A 169 21.72 -11.74 11.06
CA ALA A 169 20.43 -11.36 11.64
C ALA A 169 20.23 -11.95 13.05
N ARG A 170 20.70 -13.18 13.29
CA ARG A 170 20.61 -13.82 14.60
C ARG A 170 21.53 -13.19 15.65
N THR A 171 22.57 -12.47 15.24
CA THR A 171 23.48 -11.78 16.17
C THR A 171 23.06 -10.32 16.41
N ARG A 172 22.52 -9.66 15.38
CA ARG A 172 22.05 -8.27 15.43
C ARG A 172 20.69 -8.12 16.10
N LEU A 173 19.74 -9.01 15.82
CA LEU A 173 18.42 -9.00 16.45
C LEU A 173 18.48 -9.73 17.79
N THR A 174 18.38 -8.99 18.90
CA THR A 174 18.43 -9.61 20.24
C THR A 174 17.25 -10.54 20.47
N ASP A 175 16.07 -10.16 19.96
CA ASP A 175 14.83 -10.92 20.06
C ASP A 175 14.45 -11.56 18.70
N TRP A 176 15.46 -12.08 17.97
CA TRP A 176 15.36 -12.56 16.57
C TRP A 176 14.11 -13.36 16.24
N GLU A 177 13.80 -14.40 17.01
CA GLU A 177 12.67 -15.28 16.74
C GLU A 177 11.34 -14.52 16.79
N SER A 178 11.13 -13.71 17.84
CA SER A 178 9.91 -12.93 17.98
C SER A 178 9.80 -11.87 16.89
N ASP A 179 10.89 -11.14 16.63
CA ASP A 179 10.94 -10.09 15.60
C ASP A 179 10.66 -10.62 14.20
N THR A 180 11.24 -11.78 13.86
CA THR A 180 11.14 -12.40 12.54
C THR A 180 9.78 -13.05 12.34
N ARG A 181 9.28 -13.78 13.35
CA ARG A 181 7.93 -14.35 13.31
C ARG A 181 6.87 -13.27 13.15
N ASP A 182 7.02 -12.14 13.84
CA ASP A 182 6.11 -11.01 13.69
C ASP A 182 6.26 -10.31 12.34
N ALA A 183 7.46 -10.28 11.75
CA ALA A 183 7.67 -9.78 10.39
C ALA A 183 6.96 -10.66 9.34
N VAL A 184 7.06 -12.00 9.47
CA VAL A 184 6.32 -12.94 8.62
C VAL A 184 4.81 -12.74 8.74
N ALA A 185 4.29 -12.57 9.95
CA ALA A 185 2.87 -12.35 10.18
C ALA A 185 2.35 -11.01 9.61
N ARG A 186 3.17 -9.96 9.64
CA ARG A 186 2.85 -8.66 9.00
C ARG A 186 2.89 -8.75 7.49
N TRP A 187 3.92 -9.38 6.94
CA TRP A 187 4.06 -9.56 5.49
C TRP A 187 2.87 -10.32 4.92
N ARG A 188 2.36 -11.36 5.62
CA ARG A 188 1.11 -12.04 5.26
C ARG A 188 -0.08 -11.08 5.16
N SER A 189 -0.23 -10.15 6.11
CA SER A 189 -1.30 -9.15 6.08
C SER A 189 -1.16 -8.21 4.87
N GLU A 190 0.06 -7.77 4.57
CA GLU A 190 0.35 -6.86 3.46
C GLU A 190 0.08 -7.54 2.10
N MET A 191 0.46 -8.82 1.96
CA MET A 191 0.18 -9.64 0.77
C MET A 191 -1.32 -9.85 0.51
N SER A 192 -2.19 -9.73 1.51
CA SER A 192 -3.64 -9.89 1.29
C SER A 192 -4.21 -8.81 0.38
N GLN A 193 -3.48 -7.72 0.16
CA GLN A 193 -3.83 -6.69 -0.82
C GLN A 193 -3.58 -7.15 -2.26
N HIS A 194 -2.79 -8.19 -2.52
CA HIS A 194 -2.55 -8.68 -3.88
C HIS A 194 -2.42 -10.22 -3.87
N PRO A 195 -3.49 -10.97 -3.53
CA PRO A 195 -3.41 -12.41 -3.27
C PRO A 195 -2.95 -13.26 -4.47
N ASN A 196 -3.09 -12.72 -5.69
CA ASN A 196 -2.72 -13.39 -6.94
C ASN A 196 -1.39 -12.87 -7.54
N ASP A 197 -0.60 -12.12 -6.77
CA ASP A 197 0.69 -11.59 -7.20
C ASP A 197 1.72 -12.72 -7.39
N PRO A 198 2.21 -12.97 -8.63
CA PRO A 198 3.15 -14.05 -8.90
C PRO A 198 4.50 -13.90 -8.18
N ARG A 199 4.97 -12.66 -7.95
CA ARG A 199 6.25 -12.42 -7.27
C ARG A 199 6.14 -12.74 -5.79
N GLN A 200 5.03 -12.37 -5.15
CA GLN A 200 4.75 -12.77 -3.77
C GLN A 200 4.68 -14.29 -3.60
N GLN A 201 4.01 -15.00 -4.52
CA GLN A 201 3.94 -16.46 -4.49
C GLN A 201 5.33 -17.11 -4.64
N ALA A 202 6.16 -16.58 -5.54
CA ALA A 202 7.54 -17.04 -5.71
C ALA A 202 8.39 -16.82 -4.44
N GLN A 203 8.27 -15.65 -3.78
CA GLN A 203 8.98 -15.37 -2.53
C GLN A 203 8.55 -16.30 -1.39
N VAL A 204 7.25 -16.62 -1.27
CA VAL A 204 6.78 -17.59 -0.27
C VAL A 204 7.42 -18.96 -0.51
N ALA A 205 7.45 -19.43 -1.76
CA ALA A 205 8.07 -20.71 -2.10
C ALA A 205 9.58 -20.70 -1.82
N GLU A 206 10.25 -19.60 -2.12
CA GLU A 206 11.67 -19.42 -1.83
C GLU A 206 11.96 -19.44 -0.32
N PHE A 207 11.29 -18.59 0.47
CA PHE A 207 11.49 -18.52 1.91
C PHE A 207 11.13 -19.82 2.61
N ALA A 208 10.10 -20.53 2.12
CA ALA A 208 9.78 -21.87 2.58
C ALA A 208 10.92 -22.86 2.31
N ARG A 209 11.65 -22.75 1.19
CA ARG A 209 12.81 -23.59 0.93
C ARG A 209 13.99 -23.23 1.83
N LEU A 210 14.24 -21.93 2.03
CA LEU A 210 15.44 -21.42 2.70
C LEU A 210 15.36 -21.46 4.24
N SER A 211 14.18 -21.36 4.84
CA SER A 211 14.02 -21.31 6.29
C SER A 211 12.96 -22.31 6.79
N PRO A 212 13.33 -23.32 7.61
CA PRO A 212 12.36 -24.18 8.27
C PRO A 212 11.46 -23.39 9.23
N GLU A 213 11.98 -22.35 9.88
CA GLU A 213 11.20 -21.47 10.75
C GLU A 213 10.13 -20.71 9.96
N PHE A 214 10.46 -20.19 8.77
CA PHE A 214 9.47 -19.60 7.88
C PHE A 214 8.36 -20.59 7.55
N ARG A 215 8.69 -21.84 7.16
CA ARG A 215 7.65 -22.85 6.86
C ARG A 215 6.71 -23.05 8.04
N ALA A 216 7.27 -23.17 9.25
CA ALA A 216 6.49 -23.38 10.47
C ALA A 216 5.61 -22.17 10.80
N TRP A 217 6.17 -20.95 10.82
CA TRP A 217 5.42 -19.74 11.15
C TRP A 217 4.41 -19.36 10.07
N TRP A 218 4.75 -19.53 8.80
CA TRP A 218 3.82 -19.33 7.69
C TRP A 218 2.63 -20.28 7.79
N GLY A 219 2.88 -21.57 8.07
CA GLY A 219 1.82 -22.58 8.25
C GLY A 219 0.89 -22.34 9.45
N GLN A 220 1.26 -21.46 10.39
CA GLN A 220 0.38 -21.08 11.51
C GLN A 220 -0.67 -20.02 11.13
N HIS A 221 -0.59 -19.44 9.92
CA HIS A 221 -1.52 -18.41 9.45
C HIS A 221 -1.68 -17.22 10.41
N ARG A 222 -0.65 -16.91 11.20
CA ARG A 222 -0.67 -15.77 12.11
C ARG A 222 -0.68 -14.48 11.30
N VAL A 223 -1.60 -13.57 11.64
CA VAL A 223 -1.78 -12.26 11.02
C VAL A 223 -1.58 -11.21 12.10
N VAL A 224 -0.77 -10.19 11.79
CA VAL A 224 -0.53 -9.06 12.69
C VAL A 224 -0.59 -7.77 11.87
N GLU A 225 -1.31 -6.78 12.38
CA GLU A 225 -1.35 -5.44 11.79
C GLU A 225 -0.01 -4.71 11.93
N HIS A 226 0.30 -3.86 10.96
CA HIS A 226 1.49 -3.01 11.01
C HIS A 226 1.32 -1.92 12.08
N ARG A 227 2.30 -1.79 12.97
CA ARG A 227 2.33 -0.79 14.04
C ARG A 227 3.77 -0.40 14.34
N SER A 228 3.97 0.83 14.82
CA SER A 228 5.24 1.24 15.41
C SER A 228 5.63 0.24 16.50
N ARG A 229 6.89 -0.14 16.52
CA ARG A 229 7.39 -1.25 17.34
C ARG A 229 8.75 -0.93 17.89
N ILE A 230 9.07 -1.53 19.02
CA ILE A 230 10.41 -1.45 19.59
C ILE A 230 11.16 -2.71 19.13
N ARG A 231 12.34 -2.51 18.56
CA ARG A 231 13.25 -3.59 18.19
C ARG A 231 14.55 -3.42 18.97
N ARG A 232 15.05 -4.51 19.55
CA ARG A 232 16.36 -4.52 20.20
C ARG A 232 17.43 -4.98 19.22
N LEU A 233 18.25 -4.03 18.79
CA LEU A 233 19.38 -4.29 17.89
C LEU A 233 20.70 -4.24 18.64
N ARG A 234 21.67 -5.04 18.20
CA ARG A 234 23.03 -5.06 18.72
C ARG A 234 23.98 -4.40 17.72
N HIS A 235 24.65 -3.37 18.17
CA HIS A 235 25.71 -2.68 17.44
C HIS A 235 27.07 -3.02 18.04
N ASP A 236 28.12 -3.13 17.22
CA ASP A 236 29.44 -3.55 17.71
C ASP A 236 30.04 -2.54 18.70
N ARG A 237 29.93 -1.25 18.37
CA ARG A 237 30.43 -0.15 19.21
C ARG A 237 29.46 0.29 20.33
N MET A 238 28.17 0.42 20.03
CA MET A 238 27.18 0.93 20.99
C MET A 238 26.55 -0.19 21.86
N GLY A 239 26.77 -1.46 21.55
CA GLY A 239 26.12 -2.58 22.22
C GLY A 239 24.63 -2.70 21.85
N ALA A 240 23.85 -3.36 22.70
CA ALA A 240 22.41 -3.51 22.49
C ALA A 240 21.66 -2.20 22.77
N ARG A 241 20.76 -1.81 21.86
CA ARG A 241 19.84 -0.68 22.03
C ARG A 241 18.43 -1.05 21.59
N ALA A 242 17.46 -0.55 22.34
CA ALA A 242 16.06 -0.59 21.95
C ALA A 242 15.76 0.65 21.08
N LEU A 243 15.33 0.41 19.84
CA LEU A 243 14.99 1.45 18.88
C LEU A 243 13.50 1.32 18.50
N ARG A 244 12.79 2.44 18.49
CA ARG A 244 11.45 2.53 17.91
C ARG A 244 11.56 2.59 16.40
N ILE A 245 10.94 1.62 15.75
CA ILE A 245 10.79 1.57 14.31
C ILE A 245 9.50 2.28 13.92
N THR A 246 9.64 3.27 13.05
CA THR A 246 8.55 4.00 12.41
C THR A 246 8.70 3.88 10.91
N VAL A 247 7.61 3.62 10.21
CA VAL A 247 7.58 3.60 8.74
C VAL A 247 6.79 4.81 8.27
N VAL A 248 7.38 5.59 7.37
CA VAL A 248 6.75 6.74 6.74
C VAL A 248 6.45 6.38 5.29
N HIS A 249 5.19 6.62 4.90
CA HIS A 249 4.73 6.53 3.52
C HIS A 249 4.22 7.91 3.11
N THR A 250 4.41 8.28 1.86
CA THR A 250 3.71 9.39 1.20
C THR A 250 2.84 8.82 0.08
N PRO A 251 1.77 9.52 -0.33
CA PRO A 251 0.89 9.06 -1.41
C PRO A 251 1.64 8.72 -2.71
N GLU A 252 2.78 9.36 -2.95
CA GLU A 252 3.63 9.24 -4.14
C GLU A 252 4.66 8.11 -4.03
N ILE A 253 5.06 7.70 -2.81
CA ILE A 253 6.04 6.64 -2.62
C ILE A 253 5.43 5.25 -2.40
N VAL A 254 4.11 5.11 -2.18
CA VAL A 254 3.48 3.77 -2.06
C VAL A 254 3.69 2.97 -3.36
N PRO A 255 4.18 1.71 -3.30
CA PRO A 255 4.25 0.83 -2.13
C PRO A 255 5.59 0.83 -1.37
N VAL A 256 6.47 1.80 -1.60
CA VAL A 256 7.74 2.02 -0.88
C VAL A 256 7.50 2.77 0.44
N GLY A 257 8.22 2.37 1.49
CA GLY A 257 8.25 3.06 2.77
C GLY A 257 9.68 3.38 3.23
N VAL A 258 9.85 4.52 3.90
CA VAL A 258 11.10 4.87 4.60
C VAL A 258 10.99 4.42 6.07
N VAL A 259 11.93 3.60 6.51
CA VAL A 259 11.99 3.01 7.83
C VAL A 259 13.03 3.76 8.67
N LEU A 260 12.54 4.43 9.70
CA LEU A 260 13.33 5.20 10.67
C LEU A 260 13.48 4.41 11.96
N HIS A 261 14.69 4.43 12.54
CA HIS A 261 14.96 3.88 13.85
C HIS A 261 15.28 5.00 14.83
N LEU A 262 14.35 5.24 15.74
CA LEU A 262 14.44 6.30 16.73
C LEU A 262 14.92 5.69 18.05
N PRO A 263 16.01 6.20 18.67
CA PRO A 263 16.35 5.78 20.03
C PRO A 263 15.17 6.07 20.97
N LEU A 264 15.00 5.23 22.00
CA LEU A 264 13.96 5.43 23.00
C LEU A 264 14.29 6.49 24.07
N ASP A 265 15.29 7.33 23.78
CA ASP A 265 16.05 8.16 24.72
C ASP A 265 16.70 7.35 25.86
N SER A 266 17.99 7.62 26.06
CA SER A 266 18.56 7.68 27.40
C SER A 266 18.76 9.17 27.62
N HIS A 267 17.97 9.79 28.50
CA HIS A 267 18.31 11.12 29.01
C HIS A 267 19.72 11.10 29.60
#